data_AF-A0A969CZV1-F1
#
_entry.id   AF-A0A969CZV1-F1
#
_cell.length_a   1.000
_cell.length_b   1.000
_cell.length_c   1.000
_cell.angle_alpha   90.00
_cell.angle_beta   90.00
_cell.angle_gamma   90.00
#
_symmetry.space_group_name_H-M   'P 1'
#
loop_
_entity.id
_entity.type
_entity.pdbx_description
1 polymer ?
#
loop_
_entity_poly.entity_id
_entity_poly.type
_entity_poly.pdbx_seq_one_letter_code
_entity_poly.pdbx_strand_id
1 'polypeptide(L)'
;MRTLCGQYWWHGNPHWHPAQRGGVGFIRSAGIEVSFVTWMQVAIPLAFGLLFFAWLLLWFMYKPEKQGLEITLDKEPITGRGWFVISIFIITILLWFTEELHGLPSAVTALVPAIAFTATGLLDRSDVDSLEWHILLLIAGGIALGVGLQVTKLDSYIVSLIPSQNQYVFAILLVSGLVLSIFMSNTAAANLIIPIGISVAMSDMVNRDFEIVLAGMGIALATSLAMALPISTPPNALAYAKNVLKTKDFIVAGSIIGIVGILFVVFGAEHIIRFWTSF
;
A
#
# COMPACT_ATOMS: atom_id res chain seq x y z
N MET A 1 -19.03 -4.28 -3.32
CA MET A 1 -18.56 -2.96 -2.83
C MET A 1 -17.98 -2.99 -1.42
N ARG A 2 -18.67 -3.58 -0.41
CA ARG A 2 -18.11 -3.69 0.97
C ARG A 2 -16.76 -4.45 1.07
N THR A 3 -16.47 -5.37 0.14
CA THR A 3 -15.22 -6.14 0.12
C THR A 3 -14.11 -5.56 -0.75
N LEU A 4 -14.44 -4.69 -1.72
CA LEU A 4 -13.46 -4.08 -2.63
C LEU A 4 -12.85 -2.79 -2.04
N CYS A 5 -13.67 -1.95 -1.40
CA CYS A 5 -13.18 -0.73 -0.74
C CYS A 5 -12.39 -1.03 0.54
N GLY A 6 -12.77 -2.10 1.25
CA GLY A 6 -12.31 -2.36 2.61
C GLY A 6 -10.98 -3.10 2.74
N GLN A 7 -10.36 -3.58 1.66
CA GLN A 7 -9.13 -4.40 1.80
C GLN A 7 -7.97 -3.97 0.89
N TYR A 8 -8.25 -3.21 -0.18
CA TYR A 8 -7.23 -2.73 -1.12
C TYR A 8 -6.67 -1.35 -0.80
N TRP A 9 -7.40 -0.54 -0.03
CA TRP A 9 -7.05 0.87 0.23
C TRP A 9 -7.22 1.27 1.69
N TRP A 10 -8.22 0.71 2.39
CA TRP A 10 -8.55 1.13 3.75
C TRP A 10 -9.22 0.00 4.51
N HIS A 11 -8.45 -0.71 5.34
CA HIS A 11 -8.93 -1.83 6.16
C HIS A 11 -9.63 -1.41 7.45
N GLY A 12 -10.20 -0.19 7.49
CA GLY A 12 -10.57 0.45 8.77
C GLY A 12 -9.40 0.52 9.75
N ASN A 13 -8.18 0.30 9.25
CA ASN A 13 -6.95 0.23 9.98
C ASN A 13 -6.12 1.40 9.46
N PRO A 14 -5.62 2.28 10.32
CA PRO A 14 -4.87 3.46 9.92
C PRO A 14 -3.44 3.10 9.52
N HIS A 15 -3.19 1.81 9.25
CA HIS A 15 -1.90 1.24 8.93
C HIS A 15 -1.87 0.80 7.47
N TRP A 16 -0.76 1.13 6.81
CA TRP A 16 -0.50 0.84 5.40
C TRP A 16 -0.71 -0.64 5.05
N HIS A 17 -1.16 -0.91 3.83
CA HIS A 17 -1.12 -2.27 3.25
C HIS A 17 0.34 -2.83 3.33
N PRO A 18 0.56 -4.13 3.57
CA PRO A 18 1.91 -4.70 3.72
C PRO A 18 2.94 -4.27 2.67
N ALA A 19 2.56 -4.21 1.38
CA ALA A 19 3.40 -3.72 0.29
C ALA A 19 3.81 -2.24 0.47
N GLN A 20 2.88 -1.42 0.97
CA GLN A 20 3.12 0.01 1.25
C GLN A 20 4.01 0.21 2.48
N ARG A 21 3.85 -0.62 3.53
CA ARG A 21 4.80 -0.67 4.66
C ARG A 21 6.22 -0.99 4.20
N GLY A 22 6.34 -1.96 3.29
CA GLY A 22 7.60 -2.30 2.64
C GLY A 22 8.22 -1.07 1.97
N GLY A 23 7.46 -0.38 1.11
CA GLY A 23 7.92 0.84 0.43
C GLY A 23 8.45 1.92 1.37
N VAL A 24 7.72 2.28 2.42
CA VAL A 24 8.20 3.24 3.44
C VAL A 24 9.48 2.74 4.11
N GLY A 25 9.54 1.45 4.47
CA GLY A 25 10.72 0.86 5.09
C GLY A 25 11.97 0.92 4.21
N PHE A 26 11.82 0.66 2.91
CA PHE A 26 12.90 0.74 1.93
C PHE A 26 13.36 2.18 1.69
N ILE A 27 12.45 3.14 1.54
CA ILE A 27 12.81 4.55 1.40
C ILE A 27 13.59 5.02 2.64
N ARG A 28 13.15 4.60 3.84
CA ARG A 28 13.87 4.88 5.09
C ARG A 28 15.25 4.24 5.14
N SER A 29 15.41 3.03 4.60
CA SER A 29 16.73 2.38 4.51
C SER A 29 17.71 3.14 3.60
N ALA A 30 17.20 3.92 2.64
CA ALA A 30 18.00 4.82 1.81
C ALA A 30 18.28 6.18 2.46
N GLY A 31 17.86 6.38 3.72
CA GLY A 31 18.11 7.60 4.50
C GLY A 31 17.06 8.70 4.36
N ILE A 32 15.93 8.41 3.70
CA ILE A 32 14.85 9.39 3.50
C ILE A 32 13.67 9.02 4.40
N GLU A 33 13.27 9.93 5.28
CA GLU A 33 12.09 9.73 6.11
C GLU A 33 10.84 10.28 5.40
N VAL A 34 9.88 9.40 5.11
CA VAL A 34 8.57 9.78 4.58
C VAL A 34 7.58 9.75 5.73
N SER A 35 7.02 10.92 6.05
CA SER A 35 6.02 11.07 7.10
C SER A 35 4.71 10.35 6.74
N PHE A 36 3.88 10.09 7.74
CA PHE A 36 2.56 9.49 7.49
C PHE A 36 1.68 10.38 6.60
N VAL A 37 1.73 11.69 6.85
CA VAL A 37 0.94 12.70 6.14
C VAL A 37 1.37 12.79 4.68
N THR A 38 2.67 12.82 4.40
CA THR A 38 3.21 12.88 3.04
C THR A 38 2.72 11.68 2.21
N TRP A 39 2.74 10.48 2.79
CA TRP A 39 2.23 9.32 2.08
C TRP A 39 0.72 9.41 1.85
N MET A 40 -0.06 9.83 2.85
CA MET A 40 -1.50 10.02 2.69
C MET A 40 -1.85 11.02 1.58
N GLN A 41 -1.13 12.13 1.48
CA GLN A 41 -1.34 13.14 0.45
C GLN A 41 -1.17 12.58 -0.97
N VAL A 42 -0.29 11.60 -1.15
CA VAL A 42 -0.09 10.92 -2.43
C VAL A 42 -1.13 9.81 -2.65
N ALA A 43 -1.36 8.97 -1.65
CA ALA A 43 -2.20 7.79 -1.77
C ALA A 43 -3.70 8.10 -1.79
N ILE A 44 -4.16 9.14 -1.06
CA ILE A 44 -5.59 9.47 -0.93
C ILE A 44 -6.21 9.93 -2.26
N PRO A 45 -5.64 10.89 -3.00
CA PRO A 45 -6.19 11.31 -4.29
C PRO A 45 -6.29 10.15 -5.27
N LEU A 46 -5.24 9.31 -5.32
CA LEU A 46 -5.21 8.09 -6.11
C LEU A 46 -6.33 7.12 -5.69
N ALA A 47 -6.47 6.86 -4.39
CA ALA A 47 -7.48 5.97 -3.85
C ALA A 47 -8.89 6.44 -4.19
N PHE A 48 -9.22 7.73 -3.96
CA PHE A 48 -10.53 8.26 -4.31
C PHE A 48 -10.82 8.21 -5.80
N GLY A 49 -9.84 8.56 -6.64
CA GLY A 49 -9.96 8.46 -8.10
C GLY A 49 -10.25 7.03 -8.56
N LEU A 50 -9.49 6.06 -8.06
CA LEU A 50 -9.67 4.66 -8.44
C LEU A 50 -10.92 4.02 -7.84
N LEU A 51 -11.32 4.42 -6.63
CA LEU A 51 -12.57 3.98 -6.02
C LEU A 51 -13.78 4.50 -6.80
N PHE A 52 -13.75 5.78 -7.18
CA PHE A 52 -14.80 6.36 -8.01
C PHE A 52 -14.87 5.68 -9.38
N PHE A 53 -13.72 5.46 -10.02
CA PHE A 53 -13.64 4.74 -11.29
C PHE A 53 -14.13 3.29 -11.19
N ALA A 54 -13.69 2.55 -10.17
CA ALA A 54 -14.11 1.17 -9.93
C ALA A 54 -15.62 1.10 -9.64
N TRP A 55 -16.15 2.06 -8.87
CA TRP A 55 -17.58 2.18 -8.63
C TRP A 55 -18.35 2.38 -9.94
N LEU A 56 -17.90 3.32 -10.77
CA LEU A 56 -18.52 3.61 -12.06
C LEU A 56 -18.47 2.40 -13.00
N LEU A 57 -17.30 1.77 -13.13
CA LEU A 57 -17.09 0.58 -13.96
C LEU A 57 -18.02 -0.56 -13.55
N LEU A 58 -18.06 -0.88 -12.25
CA LEU A 58 -18.89 -1.96 -11.74
C LEU A 58 -20.39 -1.64 -11.87
N TRP A 59 -20.78 -0.39 -11.69
CA TRP A 59 -22.17 0.03 -11.88
C TRP A 59 -22.62 -0.14 -13.34
N PHE A 60 -21.74 0.16 -14.31
CA PHE A 60 -22.02 -0.06 -15.73
C PHE A 60 -22.02 -1.54 -16.12
N MET A 61 -21.08 -2.34 -15.60
CA MET A 61 -20.95 -3.76 -15.94
C MET A 61 -21.98 -4.66 -15.23
N TYR A 62 -22.28 -4.37 -13.97
CA TYR A 62 -23.09 -5.21 -13.07
C TYR A 62 -24.17 -4.36 -12.39
N LYS A 63 -25.19 -3.96 -13.17
CA LYS A 63 -26.32 -3.18 -12.65
C LYS A 63 -27.02 -3.95 -11.52
N PRO A 64 -27.27 -3.31 -10.36
CA PRO A 64 -27.92 -3.99 -9.24
C PRO A 64 -29.37 -4.38 -9.59
N GLU A 65 -29.69 -5.68 -9.48
CA GLU A 65 -31.04 -6.22 -9.76
C GLU A 65 -32.08 -5.86 -8.69
N LYS A 66 -31.67 -5.63 -7.44
CA LYS A 66 -32.58 -5.31 -6.32
C LYS A 66 -32.26 -3.93 -5.73
N GLN A 67 -33.29 -3.10 -5.65
CA GLN A 67 -33.26 -1.84 -4.90
C GLN A 67 -33.66 -2.13 -3.46
N GLY A 68 -32.69 -2.19 -2.56
CA GLY A 68 -32.92 -2.34 -1.13
C GLY A 68 -32.15 -3.49 -0.51
N LEU A 69 -31.39 -3.16 0.53
CA LEU A 69 -30.91 -4.13 1.50
C LEU A 69 -31.80 -3.93 2.73
N GLU A 70 -32.67 -4.89 3.05
CA GLU A 70 -33.29 -4.95 4.38
C GLU A 70 -32.20 -5.39 5.36
N ILE A 71 -31.46 -4.42 5.88
CA ILE A 71 -30.48 -4.66 6.92
C ILE A 71 -31.20 -4.46 8.26
N THR A 72 -31.60 -5.55 8.88
CA THR A 72 -31.87 -5.57 10.31
C THR A 72 -30.53 -5.42 11.03
N LEU A 73 -30.10 -4.17 11.22
CA LEU A 73 -28.95 -3.87 12.04
C LEU A 73 -29.40 -3.87 13.49
N ASP A 74 -29.01 -4.89 14.24
CA ASP A 74 -29.05 -4.83 15.68
C ASP A 74 -28.07 -3.74 16.13
N LYS A 75 -28.62 -2.61 16.56
CA LYS A 75 -27.83 -1.49 17.08
C LYS A 75 -27.38 -1.83 18.49
N GLU A 76 -26.21 -2.45 18.60
CA GLU A 76 -25.53 -2.53 19.89
C GLU A 76 -24.95 -1.15 20.26
N PRO A 77 -25.23 -0.63 21.47
CA PRO A 77 -24.63 0.62 21.92
C PRO A 77 -23.12 0.46 22.08
N ILE A 78 -22.36 1.49 21.72
CA ILE A 78 -20.90 1.52 21.90
C ILE A 78 -20.61 1.45 23.40
N THR A 79 -19.89 0.42 23.82
CA THR A 79 -19.51 0.22 25.22
C THR A 79 -18.48 1.26 25.68
N GLY A 80 -18.31 1.43 26.99
CA GLY A 80 -17.26 2.33 27.53
C GLY A 80 -15.85 1.96 27.05
N ARG A 81 -15.58 0.66 26.84
CA ARG A 81 -14.34 0.18 26.21
C ARG A 81 -14.25 0.62 24.74
N GLY A 82 -15.36 0.58 24.00
CA GLY A 82 -15.41 1.08 22.62
C GLY A 82 -15.05 2.57 22.51
N TRP A 83 -15.58 3.40 23.41
CA TRP A 83 -15.21 4.82 23.47
C TRP A 83 -13.74 5.05 23.82
N PHE A 84 -13.16 4.22 24.70
CA PHE A 84 -11.73 4.28 25.00
C PHE A 84 -10.87 3.97 23.77
N VAL A 85 -11.20 2.90 23.03
CA VAL A 85 -10.50 2.54 21.78
C VAL A 85 -10.59 3.67 20.75
N ILE A 86 -11.78 4.23 20.54
CA ILE A 86 -11.99 5.36 19.62
C ILE A 86 -11.14 6.57 20.04
N SER A 87 -11.06 6.86 21.33
CA SER A 87 -10.31 8.00 21.85
C SER A 87 -8.80 7.85 21.60
N ILE A 88 -8.23 6.68 21.92
CA ILE A 88 -6.80 6.38 21.66
C ILE A 88 -6.51 6.45 20.16
N PHE A 89 -7.44 5.97 19.33
CA PHE A 89 -7.32 6.03 17.89
C PHE A 89 -7.28 7.46 17.35
N ILE A 90 -8.19 8.32 17.81
CA ILE A 90 -8.23 9.74 17.44
C ILE A 90 -6.93 10.44 17.88
N ILE A 91 -6.45 10.17 19.11
CA ILE A 91 -5.18 10.74 19.61
C ILE A 91 -4.02 10.31 18.70
N THR A 92 -3.96 9.03 18.32
CA THR A 92 -2.90 8.51 17.45
C THR A 92 -2.92 9.17 16.06
N ILE A 93 -4.12 9.36 15.48
CA ILE A 93 -4.28 10.08 14.22
C ILE A 93 -3.81 11.53 14.36
N LEU A 94 -4.23 12.23 15.41
CA LEU A 94 -3.81 13.61 15.64
C LEU A 94 -2.29 13.71 15.78
N LEU A 95 -1.65 12.77 16.48
CA LEU A 95 -0.19 12.71 16.60
C LEU A 95 0.50 12.53 15.23
N TRP A 96 -0.04 11.71 14.33
CA TRP A 96 0.52 11.64 12.97
C TRP A 96 0.35 12.95 12.20
N PHE A 97 -0.76 13.65 12.36
CA PHE A 97 -0.96 14.95 11.73
C PHE A 97 -0.07 16.05 12.31
N THR A 98 0.35 15.92 13.57
CA THR A 98 1.24 16.88 14.24
C THR A 98 2.72 16.48 14.20
N GLU A 99 3.10 15.50 13.36
CA GLU A 99 4.48 14.98 13.27
C GLU A 99 5.51 16.10 13.06
N GLU A 100 5.19 17.09 12.23
CA GLU A 100 6.04 18.27 11.97
C GLU A 100 6.22 19.19 13.19
N LEU A 101 5.28 19.19 14.13
CA LEU A 101 5.31 20.05 15.32
C LEU A 101 6.15 19.48 16.45
N HIS A 102 6.09 18.15 16.65
CA HIS A 102 6.77 17.49 17.78
C HIS A 102 7.99 16.64 17.35
N GLY A 103 8.20 16.42 16.05
CA GLY A 103 9.35 15.70 15.51
C GLY A 103 9.44 14.25 15.96
N LEU A 104 8.33 13.62 16.35
CA LEU A 104 8.33 12.22 16.77
C LEU A 104 8.16 11.36 15.51
N PRO A 105 9.08 10.43 15.22
CA PRO A 105 8.94 9.57 14.06
C PRO A 105 7.62 8.80 14.08
N SER A 106 6.99 8.64 12.93
CA SER A 106 5.75 7.86 12.78
C SER A 106 5.76 6.49 13.47
N ALA A 107 6.91 5.81 13.51
CA ALA A 107 7.09 4.53 14.20
C ALA A 107 6.89 4.63 15.73
N VAL A 108 7.28 5.74 16.35
CA VAL A 108 7.07 6.00 17.79
C VAL A 108 5.60 6.27 18.07
N THR A 109 4.95 7.07 17.22
CA THR A 109 3.51 7.35 17.31
C THR A 109 2.68 6.06 17.19
N ALA A 110 3.09 5.12 16.34
CA ALA A 110 2.42 3.83 16.19
C ALA A 110 2.49 2.93 17.46
N LEU A 111 3.41 3.20 18.41
CA LEU A 111 3.48 2.47 19.68
C LEU A 111 2.44 2.93 20.70
N VAL A 112 1.86 4.13 20.55
CA VAL A 112 0.86 4.68 21.47
C VAL A 112 -0.34 3.72 21.66
N PRO A 113 -1.05 3.27 20.60
CA PRO A 113 -2.16 2.33 20.78
C PRO A 113 -1.68 0.97 21.28
N ALA A 114 -0.51 0.49 20.84
CA ALA A 114 0.04 -0.78 21.28
C ALA A 114 0.27 -0.81 22.80
N ILE A 115 0.92 0.23 23.34
CA ILE A 115 1.17 0.41 24.78
C ILE A 115 -0.15 0.62 25.53
N ALA A 116 -1.02 1.50 25.04
CA ALA A 116 -2.28 1.80 25.71
C ALA A 116 -3.14 0.53 25.85
N PHE A 117 -3.29 -0.25 24.77
CA PHE A 117 -4.17 -1.42 24.78
C PHE A 117 -3.57 -2.59 25.57
N THR A 118 -2.26 -2.82 25.52
CA THR A 118 -1.62 -3.84 26.37
C THR A 118 -1.63 -3.44 27.85
N ALA A 119 -1.37 -2.17 28.17
CA ALA A 119 -1.40 -1.68 29.56
C ALA A 119 -2.80 -1.77 30.19
N THR A 120 -3.86 -1.56 29.40
CA THR A 120 -5.25 -1.73 29.87
C THR A 120 -5.76 -3.17 29.86
N GLY A 121 -4.96 -4.13 29.39
CA GLY A 121 -5.39 -5.53 29.20
C GLY A 121 -6.47 -5.69 28.11
N LEU A 122 -6.56 -4.73 27.19
CA LEU A 122 -7.44 -4.80 26.02
C LEU A 122 -6.86 -5.73 24.94
N LEU A 123 -5.53 -5.76 24.82
CA LEU A 123 -4.80 -6.74 24.02
C LEU A 123 -4.19 -7.78 24.97
N ASP A 124 -4.43 -9.04 24.67
CA ASP A 124 -3.80 -10.16 25.35
C ASP A 124 -2.64 -10.76 24.54
N ARG A 125 -2.03 -11.81 25.08
CA ARG A 125 -0.93 -12.51 24.40
C ARG A 125 -1.39 -13.14 23.09
N SER A 126 -2.61 -13.67 23.04
CA SER A 126 -3.13 -14.33 21.85
C SER A 126 -3.33 -13.35 20.69
N ASP A 127 -3.70 -12.10 21.00
CA ASP A 127 -3.76 -11.02 20.01
C ASP A 127 -2.37 -10.71 19.43
N VAL A 128 -1.32 -10.69 20.26
CA VAL A 128 0.07 -10.47 19.81
C VAL A 128 0.57 -11.67 18.98
N ASP A 129 0.22 -12.88 19.38
CA ASP A 129 0.56 -14.11 18.63
C ASP A 129 -0.16 -14.17 17.27
N SER A 130 -1.33 -13.52 17.14
CA SER A 130 -2.10 -13.42 15.90
C SER A 130 -1.51 -12.46 14.86
N LEU A 131 -0.50 -11.66 15.23
CA LEU A 131 0.16 -10.75 14.31
C LEU A 131 0.84 -11.51 13.17
N GLU A 132 0.85 -10.90 11.98
CA GLU A 132 1.44 -11.48 10.77
C GLU A 132 2.98 -11.39 10.79
N TRP A 133 3.65 -12.06 11.75
CA TRP A 133 5.11 -12.03 11.95
C TRP A 133 5.90 -12.36 10.68
N HIS A 134 5.39 -13.27 9.87
CA HIS A 134 5.97 -13.65 8.58
C HIS A 134 6.09 -12.45 7.62
N ILE A 135 5.15 -11.49 7.66
CA ILE A 135 5.20 -10.28 6.83
C ILE A 135 6.29 -9.33 7.33
N LEU A 136 6.43 -9.16 8.65
CA LEU A 136 7.50 -8.33 9.23
C LEU A 136 8.88 -8.89 8.86
N LEU A 137 9.06 -10.21 8.97
CA LEU A 137 10.27 -10.90 8.55
C LEU A 137 10.52 -10.77 7.05
N LEU A 138 9.47 -10.83 6.22
CA LEU A 138 9.60 -10.67 4.77
C LEU A 138 10.06 -9.25 4.39
N ILE A 139 9.53 -8.22 5.05
CA ILE A 139 9.97 -6.82 4.85
C ILE A 139 11.43 -6.66 5.27
N ALA A 140 11.80 -7.17 6.45
CA ALA A 140 13.19 -7.12 6.92
C ALA A 140 14.15 -7.85 5.97
N GLY A 141 13.76 -9.03 5.48
CA GLY A 141 14.51 -9.79 4.48
C GLY A 141 14.64 -9.07 3.13
N GLY A 142 13.58 -8.38 2.70
CA GLY A 142 13.62 -7.53 1.50
C GLY A 142 14.61 -6.38 1.64
N ILE A 143 14.58 -5.67 2.77
CA ILE A 143 15.54 -4.58 3.06
C ILE A 143 16.97 -5.13 3.09
N ALA A 144 17.20 -6.28 3.74
CA ALA A 144 18.50 -6.94 3.75
C ALA A 144 18.98 -7.32 2.34
N LEU A 145 18.07 -7.80 1.47
CA LEU A 145 18.37 -8.08 0.06
C LEU A 145 18.74 -6.80 -0.69
N GLY A 146 18.01 -5.71 -0.49
CA GLY A 146 18.31 -4.40 -1.09
C GLY A 146 19.71 -3.90 -0.72
N VAL A 147 20.06 -3.94 0.57
CA VAL A 147 21.43 -3.62 1.03
C VAL A 147 22.45 -4.59 0.44
N GLY A 148 22.13 -5.87 0.33
CA GLY A 148 22.97 -6.88 -0.32
C GLY A 148 23.28 -6.56 -1.80
N LEU A 149 22.33 -6.02 -2.55
CA LEU A 149 22.55 -5.57 -3.93
C LEU A 149 23.60 -4.45 -4.01
N GLN A 150 23.54 -3.48 -3.09
CA GLN A 150 24.51 -2.38 -3.01
C GLN A 150 25.91 -2.87 -2.61
N VAL A 151 25.99 -3.72 -1.58
CA VAL A 151 27.28 -4.26 -1.09
C VAL A 151 27.96 -5.10 -2.16
N THR A 152 27.19 -5.88 -2.93
CA THR A 152 27.71 -6.71 -4.03
C THR A 152 27.98 -5.93 -5.32
N LYS A 153 27.57 -4.65 -5.38
CA LYS A 153 27.56 -3.81 -6.60
C LYS A 153 26.72 -4.40 -7.74
N LEU A 154 25.79 -5.29 -7.41
CA LEU A 154 24.89 -5.90 -8.40
C LEU A 154 23.87 -4.86 -8.89
N ASP A 155 23.49 -3.92 -8.05
CA ASP A 155 22.74 -2.72 -8.41
C ASP A 155 23.37 -1.97 -9.59
N SER A 156 24.67 -1.67 -9.50
CA SER A 156 25.45 -0.95 -10.51
C SER A 156 25.55 -1.75 -11.81
N TYR A 157 25.68 -3.07 -11.70
CA TYR A 157 25.66 -3.96 -12.86
C TYR A 157 24.30 -3.96 -13.57
N ILE A 158 23.20 -4.08 -12.83
CA ILE A 158 21.84 -4.04 -13.40
C ILE A 158 21.58 -2.69 -14.07
N VAL A 159 21.95 -1.58 -13.42
CA VAL A 159 21.84 -0.24 -14.01
C VAL A 159 22.66 -0.13 -15.29
N SER A 160 23.86 -0.72 -15.35
CA SER A 160 24.70 -0.70 -16.56
C SER A 160 24.11 -1.46 -17.75
N LEU A 161 23.23 -2.44 -17.51
CA LEU A 161 22.51 -3.17 -18.56
C LEU A 161 21.32 -2.38 -19.11
N ILE A 162 20.84 -1.39 -18.35
CA ILE A 162 19.76 -0.52 -18.76
C ILE A 162 20.35 0.58 -19.65
N PRO A 163 19.88 0.75 -20.90
CA PRO A 163 20.33 1.85 -21.75
C PRO A 163 20.13 3.19 -21.02
N SER A 164 21.22 3.94 -20.86
CA SER A 164 21.37 5.10 -19.96
C SER A 164 20.51 6.33 -20.25
N GLN A 165 19.47 6.20 -21.08
CA GLN A 165 18.55 7.28 -21.47
C GLN A 165 17.10 6.80 -21.58
N ASN A 166 16.78 5.60 -21.09
CA ASN A 166 15.44 5.07 -21.24
C ASN A 166 14.50 5.65 -20.17
N GLN A 167 13.80 6.73 -20.51
CA GLN A 167 12.72 7.33 -19.71
C GLN A 167 11.62 6.34 -19.28
N TYR A 168 11.54 5.17 -19.92
CA TYR A 168 10.53 4.15 -19.63
C TYR A 168 10.93 3.17 -18.52
N VAL A 169 12.15 3.25 -17.96
CA VAL A 169 12.64 2.30 -16.94
C VAL A 169 11.72 2.28 -15.72
N PHE A 170 11.31 3.46 -15.25
CA PHE A 170 10.37 3.58 -14.15
C PHE A 170 9.02 2.92 -14.49
N ALA A 171 8.46 3.21 -15.66
CA ALA A 171 7.21 2.60 -16.13
C ALA A 171 7.31 1.07 -16.25
N ILE A 172 8.45 0.54 -16.72
CA ILE A 172 8.72 -0.90 -16.80
C ILE A 172 8.73 -1.53 -15.41
N LEU A 173 9.37 -0.89 -14.41
CA LEU A 173 9.39 -1.39 -13.04
C LEU A 173 7.98 -1.40 -12.43
N LEU A 174 7.19 -0.36 -12.66
CA LEU A 174 5.80 -0.28 -12.20
C LEU A 174 4.94 -1.39 -12.81
N VAL A 175 5.00 -1.55 -14.14
CA VAL A 175 4.24 -2.59 -14.86
C VAL A 175 4.70 -3.98 -14.43
N SER A 176 6.01 -4.19 -14.26
CA SER A 176 6.57 -5.46 -13.77
C SER A 176 6.08 -5.78 -12.36
N GLY A 177 6.05 -4.78 -11.47
CA GLY A 177 5.47 -4.89 -10.14
C GLY A 177 4.00 -5.32 -10.17
N LEU A 178 3.18 -4.66 -11.00
CA LEU A 178 1.77 -5.03 -11.19
C LEU A 178 1.63 -6.47 -11.69
N VAL A 179 2.34 -6.83 -12.77
CA VAL A 179 2.25 -8.17 -13.36
C VAL A 179 2.66 -9.24 -12.37
N LEU A 180 3.77 -9.07 -11.65
CA LEU A 180 4.19 -10.02 -10.63
C LEU A 180 3.15 -10.14 -9.52
N SER A 181 2.61 -9.01 -9.02
CA SER A 181 1.58 -9.01 -7.97
C SER A 181 0.26 -9.69 -8.36
N ILE A 182 0.00 -9.94 -9.66
CA ILE A 182 -1.15 -10.76 -10.08
C ILE A 182 -0.92 -12.24 -9.74
N PHE A 183 0.32 -12.73 -9.82
CA PHE A 183 0.67 -14.15 -9.66
C PHE A 183 1.22 -14.50 -8.28
N MET A 184 1.76 -13.53 -7.54
CA MET A 184 2.27 -13.69 -6.18
C MET A 184 1.68 -12.65 -5.24
N SER A 185 1.90 -12.80 -3.93
CA SER A 185 1.43 -11.79 -2.97
C SER A 185 2.00 -10.39 -3.28
N ASN A 186 1.16 -9.37 -3.16
CA ASN A 186 1.55 -7.96 -3.34
C ASN A 186 2.81 -7.59 -2.53
N THR A 187 2.92 -8.09 -1.30
CA THR A 187 4.09 -7.86 -0.42
C THR A 187 5.37 -8.48 -0.99
N ALA A 188 5.30 -9.72 -1.49
CA ALA A 188 6.45 -10.38 -2.08
C ALA A 188 6.92 -9.66 -3.35
N ALA A 189 5.98 -9.25 -4.21
CA ALA A 189 6.29 -8.48 -5.42
C ALA A 189 6.94 -7.13 -5.07
N ALA A 190 6.40 -6.41 -4.07
CA ALA A 190 6.96 -5.16 -3.57
C ALA A 190 8.40 -5.36 -3.04
N ASN A 191 8.62 -6.37 -2.19
CA ASN A 191 9.95 -6.63 -1.62
C ASN A 191 10.99 -7.05 -2.65
N LEU A 192 10.58 -7.53 -3.83
CA LEU A 192 11.47 -7.86 -4.93
C LEU A 192 11.80 -6.63 -5.78
N ILE A 193 10.78 -5.85 -6.17
CA ILE A 193 10.94 -4.79 -7.18
C ILE A 193 11.40 -3.46 -6.58
N ILE A 194 10.97 -3.11 -5.36
CA ILE A 194 11.33 -1.85 -4.70
C ILE A 194 12.86 -1.68 -4.54
N PRO A 195 13.63 -2.65 -4.02
CA PRO A 195 15.07 -2.47 -3.89
C PRO A 195 15.78 -2.28 -5.23
N ILE A 196 15.29 -2.89 -6.31
CA ILE A 196 15.79 -2.68 -7.68
C ILE A 196 15.46 -1.26 -8.14
N GLY A 197 14.23 -0.79 -7.92
CA GLY A 197 13.83 0.57 -8.28
C GLY A 197 14.62 1.65 -7.53
N ILE A 198 14.84 1.47 -6.23
CA ILE A 198 15.67 2.39 -5.43
C ILE A 198 17.12 2.37 -5.91
N SER A 199 17.67 1.20 -6.21
CA SER A 199 19.01 1.06 -6.76
C SER A 199 19.19 1.83 -8.08
N VAL A 200 18.18 1.79 -8.96
CA VAL A 200 18.16 2.58 -10.19
C VAL A 200 18.05 4.07 -9.87
N ALA A 201 17.15 4.47 -8.97
CA ALA A 201 16.98 5.86 -8.56
C ALA A 201 18.25 6.48 -7.93
N MET A 202 19.04 5.69 -7.22
CA MET A 202 20.31 6.13 -6.63
C MET A 202 21.38 6.46 -7.67
N SER A 203 21.23 6.01 -8.92
CA SER A 203 22.15 6.34 -10.01
C SER A 203 21.91 7.75 -10.59
N ASP A 204 20.77 8.37 -10.32
CA ASP A 204 20.49 9.74 -10.70
C ASP A 204 21.22 10.72 -9.76
N MET A 205 22.03 11.61 -10.33
CA MET A 205 22.83 12.58 -9.58
C MET A 205 22.11 13.92 -9.35
N VAL A 206 20.99 14.18 -10.02
CA VAL A 206 20.31 15.49 -10.00
C VAL A 206 19.19 15.50 -8.95
N ASN A 207 18.29 14.52 -8.99
CA ASN A 207 17.09 14.48 -8.13
C ASN A 207 17.00 13.17 -7.34
N ARG A 208 18.12 12.69 -6.81
CA ARG A 208 18.24 11.38 -6.14
C ARG A 208 17.12 11.11 -5.12
N ASP A 209 16.88 12.05 -4.22
CA ASP A 209 15.96 11.83 -3.10
C ASP A 209 14.50 11.74 -3.61
N PHE A 210 14.13 12.57 -4.58
CA PHE A 210 12.84 12.50 -5.27
C PHE A 210 12.67 11.17 -6.02
N GLU A 211 13.68 10.73 -6.77
CA GLU A 211 13.60 9.48 -7.54
C GLU A 211 13.47 8.25 -6.61
N ILE A 212 14.11 8.26 -5.44
CA ILE A 212 13.96 7.18 -4.44
C ILE A 212 12.53 7.14 -3.89
N VAL A 213 11.96 8.31 -3.56
CA VAL A 213 10.57 8.42 -3.09
C VAL A 213 9.60 7.98 -4.20
N LEU A 214 9.81 8.43 -5.43
CA LEU A 214 9.02 8.05 -6.60
C LEU A 214 9.07 6.54 -6.86
N ALA A 215 10.26 5.93 -6.82
CA ALA A 215 10.45 4.49 -6.96
C ALA A 215 9.75 3.72 -5.83
N GLY A 216 10.04 4.06 -4.57
CA GLY A 216 9.51 3.33 -3.42
C GLY A 216 7.99 3.44 -3.29
N MET A 217 7.44 4.65 -3.42
CA MET A 217 6.00 4.88 -3.34
C MET A 217 5.29 4.36 -4.59
N GLY A 218 5.80 4.66 -5.78
CA GLY A 218 5.21 4.26 -7.05
C GLY A 218 5.10 2.74 -7.18
N ILE A 219 6.18 2.00 -6.91
CA ILE A 219 6.19 0.54 -7.00
C ILE A 219 5.29 -0.08 -5.92
N ALA A 220 5.28 0.46 -4.71
CA ALA A 220 4.39 -0.02 -3.64
C ALA A 220 2.89 0.18 -3.98
N LEU A 221 2.55 1.30 -4.63
CA LEU A 221 1.21 1.55 -5.13
C LEU A 221 0.88 0.63 -6.31
N ALA A 222 1.78 0.49 -7.29
CA ALA A 222 1.59 -0.36 -8.47
C ALA A 222 1.37 -1.84 -8.12
N THR A 223 2.18 -2.39 -7.21
CA THR A 223 2.03 -3.77 -6.71
C THR A 223 0.77 -3.98 -5.88
N SER A 224 0.11 -2.91 -5.42
CA SER A 224 -1.17 -2.97 -4.71
C SER A 224 -2.38 -2.98 -5.65
N LEU A 225 -2.20 -2.77 -6.95
CA LEU A 225 -3.28 -2.70 -7.95
C LEU A 225 -3.69 -4.10 -8.51
N ALA A 226 -3.16 -5.19 -7.96
CA ALA A 226 -3.44 -6.55 -8.43
C ALA A 226 -4.85 -7.04 -8.11
N MET A 227 -5.76 -6.87 -9.08
CA MET A 227 -7.17 -7.26 -8.95
C MET A 227 -7.63 -8.34 -9.93
N ALA A 228 -6.79 -8.74 -10.90
CA ALA A 228 -7.21 -9.57 -12.03
C ALA A 228 -7.53 -11.04 -11.67
N LEU A 229 -7.00 -11.58 -10.58
CA LEU A 229 -7.21 -12.98 -10.20
C LEU A 229 -7.84 -13.13 -8.81
N PRO A 230 -8.68 -14.17 -8.59
CA PRO A 230 -9.21 -14.50 -7.27
C PRO A 230 -8.11 -14.78 -6.22
N ILE A 231 -7.00 -15.37 -6.66
CA ILE A 231 -5.89 -15.78 -5.79
C ILE A 231 -4.98 -14.61 -5.39
N SER A 232 -5.06 -13.45 -6.05
CA SER A 232 -4.10 -12.35 -5.82
C SER A 232 -4.24 -11.74 -4.44
N THR A 233 -5.44 -11.73 -3.85
CA THR A 233 -5.68 -11.16 -2.52
C THR A 233 -6.83 -11.82 -1.76
N PRO A 234 -6.83 -11.76 -0.41
CA PRO A 234 -7.94 -12.23 0.43
C PRO A 234 -9.34 -11.69 0.07
N PRO A 235 -9.57 -10.39 -0.22
CA PRO A 235 -10.88 -9.88 -0.64
C PRO A 235 -11.41 -10.53 -1.92
N ASN A 236 -10.52 -10.74 -2.90
CA ASN A 236 -10.87 -11.39 -4.14
C ASN A 236 -11.24 -12.85 -3.92
N ALA A 237 -10.45 -13.56 -3.09
CA ALA A 237 -10.74 -14.93 -2.70
C ALA A 237 -12.06 -15.05 -1.93
N LEU A 238 -12.34 -14.12 -1.01
CA LEU A 238 -13.59 -14.08 -0.24
C LEU A 238 -14.82 -13.82 -1.14
N ALA A 239 -14.68 -12.92 -2.11
CA ALA A 239 -15.75 -12.66 -3.08
C ALA A 239 -15.99 -13.87 -4.01
N TYR A 240 -14.91 -14.57 -4.41
CA TYR A 240 -14.99 -15.79 -5.21
C TYR A 240 -15.59 -16.97 -4.45
N ALA A 241 -15.28 -17.12 -3.16
CA ALA A 241 -15.80 -18.17 -2.28
C ALA A 241 -17.32 -18.18 -2.13
N LYS A 242 -18.00 -17.06 -2.48
CA LYS A 242 -19.47 -17.00 -2.51
C LYS A 242 -20.09 -17.79 -3.68
N ASN A 243 -19.30 -18.34 -4.59
CA ASN A 243 -19.74 -19.11 -5.76
C ASN A 243 -20.70 -18.38 -6.72
N VAL A 244 -20.87 -17.06 -6.57
CA VAL A 244 -21.67 -16.21 -7.46
C VAL A 244 -20.83 -15.66 -8.61
N LEU A 245 -19.54 -15.42 -8.37
CA LEU A 245 -18.62 -14.78 -9.32
C LEU A 245 -17.70 -15.81 -9.97
N LYS A 246 -17.49 -15.69 -11.29
CA LYS A 246 -16.56 -16.55 -12.03
C LYS A 246 -15.19 -15.88 -12.15
N THR A 247 -14.13 -16.66 -12.35
CA THR A 247 -12.77 -16.14 -12.57
C THR A 247 -12.72 -15.10 -13.69
N LYS A 248 -13.54 -15.27 -14.74
CA LYS A 248 -13.65 -14.32 -15.85
C LYS A 248 -14.09 -12.92 -15.40
N ASP A 249 -14.99 -12.83 -14.41
CA ASP A 249 -15.48 -11.54 -13.90
C ASP A 249 -14.35 -10.74 -13.25
N PHE A 250 -13.50 -11.42 -12.48
CA PHE A 250 -12.29 -10.83 -11.89
C PHE A 250 -11.28 -10.41 -12.94
N ILE A 251 -11.03 -11.25 -13.94
CA ILE A 251 -10.06 -10.92 -14.99
C ILE A 251 -10.50 -9.67 -15.75
N VAL A 252 -11.77 -9.57 -16.15
CA VAL A 252 -12.24 -8.43 -16.94
C VAL A 252 -12.24 -7.15 -16.10
N ALA A 253 -12.95 -7.12 -14.97
CA ALA A 253 -13.05 -5.92 -14.15
C ALA A 253 -11.70 -5.54 -13.53
N GLY A 254 -10.97 -6.52 -13.01
CA GLY A 254 -9.69 -6.33 -12.34
C GLY A 254 -8.58 -5.89 -13.29
N SER A 255 -8.55 -6.38 -14.54
CA SER A 255 -7.56 -5.90 -15.52
C SER A 255 -7.85 -4.45 -15.95
N ILE A 256 -9.12 -4.07 -16.12
CA ILE A 256 -9.48 -2.69 -16.45
C ILE A 256 -9.07 -1.74 -15.30
N ILE A 257 -9.38 -2.09 -14.06
CA ILE A 257 -8.99 -1.29 -12.89
C ILE A 257 -7.47 -1.25 -12.75
N GLY A 258 -6.77 -2.38 -12.94
CA GLY A 258 -5.32 -2.45 -12.87
C GLY A 258 -4.62 -1.60 -13.94
N ILE A 259 -5.13 -1.61 -15.18
CA ILE A 259 -4.60 -0.80 -16.28
C ILE A 259 -4.85 0.69 -16.03
N VAL A 260 -6.06 1.07 -15.62
CA VAL A 260 -6.35 2.48 -15.30
C VAL A 260 -5.54 2.94 -14.09
N GLY A 261 -5.39 2.09 -13.09
CA GLY A 261 -4.55 2.33 -11.92
C GLY A 261 -3.09 2.53 -12.28
N ILE A 262 -2.50 1.67 -13.10
CA ILE A 262 -1.08 1.78 -13.46
C ILE A 262 -0.84 3.03 -14.30
N LEU A 263 -1.76 3.39 -15.21
CA LEU A 263 -1.68 4.64 -15.96
C LEU A 263 -1.75 5.85 -15.02
N PHE A 264 -2.63 5.82 -14.03
CA PHE A 264 -2.71 6.87 -13.02
C PHE A 264 -1.43 6.97 -12.20
N VAL A 265 -0.80 5.86 -11.82
CA VAL A 265 0.48 5.89 -11.09
C VAL A 265 1.61 6.39 -12.00
N VAL A 266 1.72 5.89 -13.23
CA VAL A 266 2.77 6.29 -14.19
C VAL A 266 2.71 7.79 -14.50
N PHE A 267 1.53 8.34 -14.78
CA PHE A 267 1.41 9.76 -15.15
C PHE A 267 1.16 10.68 -13.95
N GLY A 268 0.48 10.19 -12.92
CA GLY A 268 0.03 10.99 -11.79
C GLY A 268 0.99 10.96 -10.59
N ALA A 269 1.70 9.86 -10.33
CA ALA A 269 2.54 9.77 -9.13
C ALA A 269 3.64 10.84 -9.11
N GLU A 270 4.30 11.08 -10.25
CA GLU A 270 5.32 12.13 -10.34
C GLU A 270 4.74 13.51 -10.01
N HIS A 271 3.63 13.89 -10.64
CA HIS A 271 3.00 15.19 -10.43
C HIS A 271 2.50 15.38 -9.00
N ILE A 272 1.88 14.34 -8.42
CA ILE A 272 1.35 14.38 -7.06
C ILE A 272 2.51 14.45 -6.05
N ILE A 273 3.55 13.65 -6.23
CA ILE A 273 4.72 13.68 -5.36
C ILE A 273 5.40 15.05 -5.46
N ARG A 274 5.69 15.57 -6.66
CA ARG A 274 6.26 16.93 -6.83
C ARG A 274 5.41 18.04 -6.20
N PHE A 275 4.09 17.91 -6.22
CA PHE A 275 3.20 18.90 -5.62
C PHE A 275 3.28 18.92 -4.09
N TRP A 276 3.39 17.75 -3.45
CA TRP A 276 3.36 17.62 -1.98
C TRP A 276 4.73 17.53 -1.33
N THR A 277 5.74 17.01 -2.03
CA THR A 277 7.12 16.93 -1.54
C THR A 277 7.94 18.01 -2.24
N SER A 278 8.40 19.00 -1.50
CA SER A 278 9.18 20.14 -1.98
C SER A 278 10.65 19.77 -2.31
N PHE A 279 10.86 18.69 -3.07
CA PHE A 279 12.17 18.33 -3.63
C PHE A 279 12.46 19.16 -4.89
#